data_AF-A0A210PYW0-F1
#
_entry.id   AF-A0A210PYW0-F1
#
_cell.length_a   1.000
_cell.length_b   1.000
_cell.length_c   1.000
_cell.angle_alpha   90.00
_cell.angle_beta   90.00
_cell.angle_gamma   90.00
#
_symmetry.space_group_name_H-M   'P 1'
#
loop_
_entity.id
_entity.type
_entity.pdbx_description
1 polymer ?
#
loop_
_entity_poly.entity_id
_entity_poly.type
_entity_poly.pdbx_seq_one_letter_code
_entity_poly.pdbx_strand_id
1 'polypeptide(L)'
;MIDSFMKESLTFMFVREPYGRLLSAYVDKLFSPNLFFWKIYGGFGVHVTRNESTECGHNLTFKEFVKTVLYADEVNQNRNGHFTPSYEHCDPCRYKWQVIGTLDTLSQDIFYILDRIGRTDLMRSLNKDFREQYLNNTILDQFNWLFSFRDNYANDCNVTFYEAQKRLWKQFQIRGVLTKESKFPLTTEESESLTKKKLISIVYNAMGNAEKRSKARKNKAEAFKEAYSTIDREDLDKLSKMFQPDCELYGYDCKPEQLFNTERTVIEPWFFKYDT
;
A
#
# COMPACT_ATOMS: atom_id res chain seq x y z
N MET A 1 -4.69 3.83 36.26
CA MET A 1 -5.66 4.68 35.54
C MET A 1 -5.99 4.09 34.16
N ILE A 2 -4.99 3.92 33.28
CA ILE A 2 -5.18 3.32 31.94
C ILE A 2 -5.81 1.90 32.02
N ASP A 3 -5.32 1.03 32.91
CA ASP A 3 -5.87 -0.33 33.01
C ASP A 3 -7.34 -0.39 33.45
N SER A 4 -7.81 0.57 34.25
CA SER A 4 -9.22 0.66 34.66
C SER A 4 -10.08 1.10 33.48
N PHE A 5 -9.64 2.12 32.76
CA PHE A 5 -10.31 2.60 31.56
C PHE A 5 -10.42 1.50 30.48
N MET A 6 -9.34 0.74 30.28
CA MET A 6 -9.31 -0.37 29.31
C MET A 6 -10.26 -1.52 29.71
N LYS A 7 -10.45 -1.78 31.00
CA LYS A 7 -11.40 -2.80 31.49
C LYS A 7 -12.87 -2.41 31.29
N GLU A 8 -13.16 -1.11 31.33
CA GLU A 8 -14.51 -0.55 31.19
C GLU A 8 -14.85 -0.15 29.74
N SER A 9 -13.89 -0.26 28.83
CA SER A 9 -14.03 0.09 27.41
C SER A 9 -14.11 -1.15 26.53
N LEU A 10 -14.71 -1.01 25.33
CA LEU A 10 -14.46 -1.95 24.24
C LEU A 10 -13.14 -1.58 23.55
N THR A 11 -12.17 -2.47 23.59
CA THR A 11 -10.84 -2.25 22.98
C THR A 11 -10.68 -3.13 21.75
N PHE A 12 -10.24 -2.54 20.64
CA PHE A 12 -9.98 -3.26 19.41
C PHE A 12 -8.78 -2.71 18.65
N MET A 13 -8.12 -3.59 17.90
CA MET A 13 -7.08 -3.21 16.94
C MET A 13 -7.29 -3.96 15.61
N PHE A 14 -6.70 -3.44 14.54
CA PHE A 14 -6.73 -4.06 13.23
C PHE A 14 -5.31 -4.35 12.75
N VAL A 15 -5.10 -5.57 12.27
CA VAL A 15 -3.82 -6.04 11.71
C VAL A 15 -3.97 -6.43 10.25
N ARG A 16 -2.85 -6.68 9.60
CA ARG A 16 -2.81 -7.05 8.18
C ARG A 16 -1.67 -8.03 7.96
N GLU A 17 -1.88 -8.96 7.03
CA GLU A 17 -0.86 -9.89 6.56
C GLU A 17 0.44 -9.13 6.20
N PRO A 18 1.58 -9.45 6.84
CA PRO A 18 2.79 -8.62 6.79
C PRO A 18 3.36 -8.37 5.39
N TYR A 19 3.44 -9.38 4.54
CA TYR A 19 4.02 -9.24 3.20
C TYR A 19 3.13 -8.38 2.30
N GLY A 20 1.82 -8.59 2.38
CA GLY A 20 0.81 -7.80 1.68
C GLY A 20 0.71 -6.37 2.19
N ARG A 21 1.05 -6.12 3.46
CA ARG A 21 1.18 -4.78 4.03
C ARG A 21 2.41 -4.07 3.49
N LEU A 22 3.57 -4.73 3.50
CA LEU A 22 4.83 -4.17 3.00
C LEU A 22 4.72 -3.71 1.54
N LEU A 23 4.16 -4.55 0.66
CA LEU A 23 3.93 -4.17 -0.73
C LEU A 23 2.94 -3.01 -0.86
N SER A 24 1.88 -3.01 -0.06
CA SER A 24 0.90 -1.92 -0.06
C SER A 24 1.52 -0.59 0.35
N ALA A 25 2.46 -0.62 1.31
CA ALA A 25 3.19 0.56 1.73
C ALA A 25 4.09 1.07 0.60
N TYR A 26 4.86 0.18 -0.06
CA TYR A 26 5.64 0.57 -1.24
C TYR A 26 4.77 1.22 -2.33
N VAL A 27 3.65 0.59 -2.68
CA VAL A 27 2.74 1.07 -3.73
C VAL A 27 2.14 2.44 -3.39
N ASP A 28 1.72 2.64 -2.13
CA ASP A 28 1.11 3.89 -1.68
C ASP A 28 2.11 5.03 -1.46
N LYS A 29 3.32 4.71 -1.00
CA LYS A 29 4.28 5.70 -0.52
C LYS A 29 5.37 6.01 -1.52
N LEU A 30 5.93 5.00 -2.19
CA LEU A 30 7.12 5.16 -3.03
C LEU A 30 6.79 5.04 -4.52
N PHE A 31 5.90 4.12 -4.91
CA PHE A 31 5.52 3.99 -6.31
C PHE A 31 4.58 5.12 -6.76
N SER A 32 3.59 5.45 -5.91
CA SER A 32 2.69 6.58 -6.09
C SER A 32 3.46 7.90 -6.17
N PRO A 33 2.98 8.90 -6.94
CA PRO A 33 3.56 10.24 -6.97
C PRO A 33 3.38 10.99 -5.64
N ASN A 34 4.21 10.66 -4.65
CA ASN A 34 4.18 11.25 -3.33
C ASN A 34 5.56 11.81 -2.97
N LEU A 35 5.75 13.13 -3.16
CA LEU A 35 7.05 13.77 -2.95
C LEU A 35 7.59 13.61 -1.52
N PHE A 36 6.72 13.66 -0.51
CA PHE A 36 7.16 13.55 0.88
C PHE A 36 7.93 12.23 1.11
N PHE A 37 7.37 11.12 0.63
CA PHE A 37 8.00 9.82 0.76
C PHE A 37 9.16 9.64 -0.23
N TRP A 38 9.10 10.23 -1.42
CA TRP A 38 10.23 10.22 -2.37
C TRP A 38 11.47 10.89 -1.81
N LYS A 39 11.31 12.04 -1.14
CA LYS A 39 12.44 12.77 -0.55
C LYS A 39 13.00 12.07 0.67
N ILE A 40 12.14 11.70 1.61
CA ILE A 40 12.58 11.14 2.90
C ILE A 40 13.01 9.68 2.75
N TYR A 41 12.08 8.82 2.32
CA TYR A 41 12.32 7.37 2.29
C TYR A 41 12.95 6.93 0.97
N GLY A 42 12.58 7.55 -0.15
CA GLY A 42 13.19 7.27 -1.44
C GLY A 42 14.66 7.65 -1.45
N GLY A 43 14.98 8.90 -1.08
CA GLY A 43 16.35 9.40 -1.00
C GLY A 43 17.23 8.56 -0.06
N PHE A 44 16.71 8.25 1.14
CA PHE A 44 17.37 7.34 2.07
C PHE A 44 17.60 5.95 1.48
N GLY A 45 16.60 5.38 0.80
CA GLY A 45 16.73 4.06 0.19
C GLY A 45 17.75 4.02 -0.95
N VAL A 46 17.81 5.05 -1.79
CA VAL A 46 18.84 5.18 -2.83
C VAL A 46 20.24 5.25 -2.19
N HIS A 47 20.39 6.02 -1.11
CA HIS A 47 21.64 6.09 -0.37
C HIS A 47 22.06 4.74 0.20
N VAL A 48 21.16 4.05 0.89
CA VAL A 48 21.44 2.74 1.52
C VAL A 48 21.77 1.67 0.49
N THR A 49 21.08 1.65 -0.65
CA THR A 49 21.14 0.52 -1.60
C THR A 49 22.08 0.73 -2.77
N ARG A 50 22.34 1.98 -3.17
CA ARG A 50 23.21 2.33 -4.31
C ARG A 50 24.43 3.15 -3.90
N ASN A 51 24.52 3.59 -2.65
CA ASN A 51 25.56 4.53 -2.16
C ASN A 51 25.59 5.84 -2.96
N GLU A 52 24.42 6.30 -3.39
CA GLU A 52 24.22 7.53 -4.16
C GLU A 52 23.47 8.56 -3.31
N SER A 53 23.62 9.85 -3.62
CA SER A 53 22.79 10.91 -3.04
C SER A 53 21.81 11.41 -4.09
N THR A 54 20.54 11.48 -3.74
CA THR A 54 19.49 12.05 -4.57
C THR A 54 18.51 12.81 -3.70
N GLU A 55 17.96 13.91 -4.22
CA GLU A 55 16.86 14.61 -3.56
C GLU A 55 15.58 13.78 -3.57
N CYS A 56 15.32 13.01 -4.63
CA CYS A 56 14.11 12.21 -4.77
C CYS A 56 14.40 10.79 -5.25
N GLY A 57 14.21 9.79 -4.38
CA GLY A 57 14.32 8.37 -4.75
C GLY A 57 13.02 7.78 -5.28
N HIS A 58 12.36 8.47 -6.20
CA HIS A 58 11.12 8.05 -6.85
C HIS A 58 11.29 6.84 -7.79
N ASN A 59 12.53 6.50 -8.15
CA ASN A 59 12.92 5.35 -8.95
C ASN A 59 13.42 4.17 -8.11
N LEU A 60 13.18 4.19 -6.79
CA LEU A 60 13.50 3.07 -5.91
C LEU A 60 12.61 1.87 -6.26
N THR A 61 13.21 0.74 -6.60
CA THR A 61 12.50 -0.50 -6.90
C THR A 61 11.93 -1.14 -5.64
N PHE A 62 10.97 -2.07 -5.77
CA PHE A 62 10.48 -2.82 -4.61
C PHE A 62 11.58 -3.60 -3.91
N LYS A 63 12.54 -4.16 -4.67
CA LYS A 63 13.71 -4.87 -4.12
C LYS A 63 14.57 -3.96 -3.24
N GLU A 64 14.89 -2.76 -3.72
CA GLU A 64 15.68 -1.81 -2.96
C GLU A 64 14.90 -1.26 -1.76
N PHE A 65 13.59 -1.06 -1.91
CA PHE A 65 12.72 -0.70 -0.80
C PHE A 65 12.75 -1.76 0.31
N VAL A 66 12.67 -3.06 -0.02
CA VAL A 66 12.79 -4.14 0.97
C VAL A 66 14.12 -4.07 1.71
N LYS A 67 15.24 -3.92 0.98
CA LYS A 67 16.58 -3.75 1.60
C LYS A 67 16.64 -2.54 2.52
N THR A 68 16.02 -1.44 2.11
CA THR A 68 15.94 -0.20 2.89
C THR A 68 15.17 -0.42 4.19
N VAL A 69 14.04 -1.14 4.15
CA VAL A 69 13.24 -1.47 5.34
C VAL A 69 14.03 -2.37 6.30
N LEU A 70 14.69 -3.41 5.78
CA LEU A 70 15.52 -4.30 6.58
C LEU A 70 16.68 -3.55 7.25
N TYR A 71 17.37 -2.68 6.50
CA TYR A 71 18.44 -1.84 7.05
C TYR A 71 17.91 -0.88 8.12
N ALA A 72 16.78 -0.20 7.86
CA ALA A 72 16.15 0.71 8.81
C ALA A 72 15.75 0.02 10.13
N ASP A 73 15.32 -1.23 10.04
CA ASP A 73 15.01 -2.07 11.21
C ASP A 73 16.28 -2.42 11.99
N GLU A 74 17.33 -2.89 11.30
CA GLU A 74 18.60 -3.27 11.89
C GLU A 74 19.28 -2.12 12.65
N VAL A 75 19.34 -0.92 12.05
CA VAL A 75 20.01 0.24 12.66
C VAL A 75 19.08 1.07 13.55
N ASN A 76 17.81 0.70 13.63
CA ASN A 76 16.74 1.40 14.33
C ASN A 76 16.61 2.89 13.97
N GLN A 77 16.70 3.23 12.67
CA GLN A 77 16.58 4.61 12.15
C GLN A 77 15.69 4.65 10.91
N ASN A 78 15.04 5.78 10.66
CA ASN A 78 14.14 5.96 9.51
C ASN A 78 13.10 4.84 9.38
N ARG A 79 12.59 4.38 10.54
CA ARG A 79 11.52 3.41 10.63
C ARG A 79 10.16 4.08 10.41
N ASN A 80 9.22 3.38 9.78
CA ASN A 80 7.88 3.91 9.52
C ASN A 80 6.80 2.90 9.86
N GLY A 81 5.75 3.34 10.56
CA GLY A 81 4.65 2.46 10.97
C GLY A 81 3.89 1.77 9.83
N HIS A 82 3.98 2.27 8.60
CA HIS A 82 3.36 1.61 7.45
C HIS A 82 4.07 0.29 7.06
N PHE A 83 5.33 0.11 7.43
CA PHE A 83 6.14 -1.05 7.04
C PHE A 83 7.03 -1.64 8.15
N THR A 84 7.03 -1.10 9.38
CA THR A 84 7.51 -1.82 10.58
C THR A 84 6.46 -2.80 11.07
N PRO A 85 6.81 -3.88 11.79
CA PRO A 85 5.88 -4.92 12.23
C PRO A 85 4.69 -4.37 13.04
N SER A 86 3.51 -4.97 12.87
CA SER A 86 2.28 -4.57 13.56
C SER A 86 2.37 -4.73 15.08
N TYR A 87 3.14 -5.70 15.59
CA TYR A 87 3.31 -5.95 17.01
C TYR A 87 3.96 -4.77 17.76
N GLU A 88 4.69 -3.92 17.06
CA GLU A 88 5.29 -2.71 17.64
C GLU A 88 4.27 -1.57 17.78
N HIS A 89 3.09 -1.73 17.19
CA HIS A 89 2.02 -0.77 17.26
C HIS A 89 1.01 -1.19 18.31
N CYS A 90 0.57 -0.23 19.13
CA CYS A 90 -0.50 -0.44 20.11
C CYS A 90 -0.19 -1.47 21.22
N ASP A 91 1.09 -1.86 21.37
CA ASP A 91 1.63 -2.69 22.46
C ASP A 91 0.71 -3.89 22.82
N PRO A 92 0.41 -4.77 21.85
CA PRO A 92 -0.54 -5.88 21.97
C PRO A 92 -0.08 -6.94 22.98
N CYS A 93 1.21 -6.95 23.32
CA CYS A 93 1.78 -7.81 24.36
C CYS A 93 1.47 -7.29 25.77
N ARG A 94 1.32 -5.96 25.93
CA ARG A 94 0.99 -5.33 27.21
C ARG A 94 -0.50 -5.18 27.44
N TYR A 95 -1.25 -4.81 26.39
CA TYR A 95 -2.68 -4.53 26.50
C TYR A 95 -3.52 -5.69 25.97
N LYS A 96 -4.50 -6.11 26.77
CA LYS A 96 -5.44 -7.17 26.37
C LYS A 96 -6.56 -6.60 25.51
N TRP A 97 -6.34 -6.59 24.20
CA TRP A 97 -7.36 -6.24 23.20
C TRP A 97 -8.51 -7.25 23.23
N GLN A 98 -9.75 -6.75 23.25
CA GLN A 98 -10.93 -7.62 23.23
C GLN A 98 -11.30 -8.08 21.82
N VAL A 99 -10.89 -7.33 20.80
CA VAL A 99 -11.07 -7.68 19.39
C VAL A 99 -9.77 -7.40 18.64
N ILE A 100 -9.25 -8.41 17.95
CA ILE A 100 -8.17 -8.23 16.97
C ILE A 100 -8.77 -8.58 15.62
N GLY A 101 -9.13 -7.56 14.85
CA GLY A 101 -9.66 -7.71 13.50
C GLY A 101 -8.53 -7.75 12.47
N THR A 102 -8.84 -8.22 11.26
CA THR A 102 -7.90 -8.22 10.14
C THR A 102 -8.44 -7.40 9.00
N LEU A 103 -7.57 -6.84 8.15
CA LEU A 103 -8.05 -6.16 6.93
C LEU A 103 -8.68 -7.12 5.92
N ASP A 104 -8.41 -8.43 6.01
CA ASP A 104 -9.00 -9.44 5.12
C ASP A 104 -10.48 -9.69 5.48
N THR A 105 -10.83 -9.53 6.76
CA THR A 105 -12.19 -9.68 7.33
C THR A 105 -12.80 -8.36 7.81
N LEU A 106 -12.29 -7.21 7.34
CA LEU A 106 -12.60 -5.88 7.86
C LEU A 106 -14.10 -5.61 8.03
N SER A 107 -14.91 -5.95 7.04
CA SER A 107 -16.36 -5.70 7.10
C SER A 107 -17.04 -6.54 8.19
N GLN A 108 -16.68 -7.82 8.31
CA GLN A 108 -17.19 -8.71 9.34
C GLN A 108 -16.76 -8.27 10.73
N ASP A 109 -15.50 -7.87 10.88
CA ASP A 109 -14.95 -7.42 12.16
C ASP A 109 -15.56 -6.10 12.63
N ILE A 110 -15.80 -5.16 11.70
CA ILE A 110 -16.55 -3.93 12.00
C ILE A 110 -17.98 -4.26 12.44
N PHE A 111 -18.66 -5.20 11.78
CA PHE A 111 -20.00 -5.61 12.17
C PHE A 111 -20.04 -6.25 13.56
N TYR A 112 -19.05 -7.07 13.88
CA TYR A 112 -18.90 -7.62 15.22
C TYR A 112 -18.71 -6.50 16.26
N ILE A 113 -17.85 -5.51 15.99
CA ILE A 113 -17.65 -4.37 16.90
C ILE A 113 -18.94 -3.57 17.09
N LEU A 114 -19.68 -3.28 16.02
CA LEU A 114 -20.93 -2.53 16.08
C LEU A 114 -22.01 -3.25 16.87
N ASP A 115 -22.12 -4.57 16.71
CA ASP A 115 -23.01 -5.42 17.49
C ASP A 115 -22.65 -5.35 19.00
N ARG A 116 -21.36 -5.45 19.31
CA ARG A 116 -20.85 -5.37 20.70
C ARG A 116 -21.14 -4.05 21.41
N ILE A 117 -21.29 -2.94 20.68
CA ILE A 117 -21.66 -1.63 21.24
C ILE A 117 -23.15 -1.29 21.08
N GLY A 118 -23.98 -2.23 20.60
CA GLY A 118 -25.41 -2.02 20.40
C GLY A 118 -25.76 -1.04 19.26
N ARG A 119 -24.86 -0.85 18.29
CA ARG A 119 -25.03 0.06 17.14
C ARG A 119 -25.30 -0.67 15.83
N THR A 120 -26.14 -1.69 15.89
CA THR A 120 -26.54 -2.48 14.72
C THR A 120 -27.33 -1.66 13.70
N ASP A 121 -27.89 -0.51 14.10
CA ASP A 121 -28.50 0.49 13.21
C ASP A 121 -27.51 0.97 12.12
N LEU A 122 -26.23 1.08 12.46
CA LEU A 122 -25.16 1.49 11.54
C LEU A 122 -24.74 0.39 10.56
N MET A 123 -25.08 -0.88 10.81
CA MET A 123 -24.71 -1.98 9.91
C MET A 123 -25.41 -1.85 8.55
N ARG A 124 -26.60 -1.24 8.49
CA ARG A 124 -27.34 -1.06 7.23
C ARG A 124 -26.68 -0.04 6.30
N SER A 125 -26.14 1.06 6.85
CA SER A 125 -25.44 2.06 6.04
C SER A 125 -24.10 1.55 5.53
N LEU A 126 -23.38 0.76 6.34
CA LEU A 126 -22.11 0.15 5.94
C LEU A 126 -22.28 -0.96 4.89
N ASN A 127 -23.36 -1.76 4.97
CA ASN A 127 -23.55 -2.87 4.04
C ASN A 127 -23.79 -2.46 2.59
N LYS A 128 -24.37 -1.28 2.33
CA LYS A 128 -24.72 -0.86 0.96
C LYS A 128 -23.54 -0.23 0.22
N ASP A 129 -22.79 0.65 0.88
CA ASP A 129 -21.90 1.57 0.16
C ASP A 129 -20.43 1.53 0.62
N PHE A 130 -20.05 0.70 1.61
CA PHE A 130 -18.71 0.77 2.20
C PHE A 130 -17.57 0.61 1.20
N ARG A 131 -17.68 -0.35 0.27
CA ARG A 131 -16.64 -0.58 -0.76
C ARG A 131 -16.57 0.55 -1.77
N GLU A 132 -17.71 1.10 -2.16
CA GLU A 132 -17.76 2.20 -3.13
C GLU A 132 -17.26 3.51 -2.50
N GLN A 133 -17.67 3.82 -1.27
CA GLN A 133 -17.17 4.97 -0.52
C GLN A 133 -15.67 4.86 -0.25
N TYR A 134 -15.18 3.69 0.19
CA TYR A 134 -13.75 3.45 0.37
C TYR A 134 -12.96 3.68 -0.92
N LEU A 135 -13.46 3.17 -2.04
CA LEU A 135 -12.85 3.37 -3.35
C LEU A 135 -12.85 4.84 -3.76
N ASN A 136 -13.97 5.54 -3.59
CA ASN A 136 -14.11 6.95 -3.94
C ASN A 136 -13.15 7.82 -3.12
N ASN A 137 -13.06 7.57 -1.81
CA ASN A 137 -12.12 8.26 -0.92
C ASN A 137 -10.67 7.97 -1.32
N THR A 138 -10.36 6.70 -1.60
CA THR A 138 -9.03 6.30 -2.07
C THR A 138 -8.65 7.04 -3.35
N ILE A 139 -9.55 7.10 -4.34
CA ILE A 139 -9.31 7.81 -5.60
C ILE A 139 -9.09 9.31 -5.32
N LEU A 140 -9.99 9.92 -4.54
CA LEU A 140 -9.93 11.35 -4.23
C LEU A 140 -8.64 11.74 -3.50
N ASP A 141 -8.21 10.95 -2.51
CA ASP A 141 -7.00 11.19 -1.73
C ASP A 141 -5.76 11.17 -2.61
N GLN A 142 -5.64 10.18 -3.51
CA GLN A 142 -4.50 10.11 -4.42
C GLN A 142 -4.46 11.30 -5.38
N PHE A 143 -5.63 11.76 -5.85
CA PHE A 143 -5.70 12.97 -6.68
C PHE A 143 -5.46 14.26 -5.88
N ASN A 144 -5.79 14.30 -4.59
CA ASN A 144 -5.43 15.43 -3.75
C ASN A 144 -3.92 15.55 -3.62
N TRP A 145 -3.23 14.44 -3.33
CA TRP A 145 -1.76 14.41 -3.28
C TRP A 145 -1.12 14.71 -4.63
N LEU A 146 -1.62 14.11 -5.72
CA LEU A 146 -1.10 14.37 -7.06
C LEU A 146 -1.10 15.88 -7.36
N PHE A 147 -2.23 16.55 -7.14
CA PHE A 147 -2.36 17.97 -7.47
C PHE A 147 -1.71 18.91 -6.45
N SER A 148 -1.62 18.55 -5.17
CA SER A 148 -0.93 19.38 -4.17
C SER A 148 0.56 19.53 -4.44
N PHE A 149 1.12 18.57 -5.19
CA PHE A 149 2.53 18.45 -5.51
C PHE A 149 2.89 18.84 -6.94
N ARG A 150 1.91 19.35 -7.69
CA ARG A 150 2.01 19.58 -9.14
C ARG A 150 3.29 20.31 -9.55
N ASP A 151 3.55 21.46 -8.92
CA ASP A 151 4.68 22.31 -9.28
C ASP A 151 6.01 21.77 -8.74
N ASN A 152 5.98 20.91 -7.71
CA ASN A 152 7.17 20.36 -7.10
C ASN A 152 7.75 19.16 -7.86
N TYR A 153 6.95 18.42 -8.65
CA TYR A 153 7.48 17.25 -9.36
C TYR A 153 8.66 17.61 -10.27
N ALA A 154 8.50 18.67 -11.06
CA ALA A 154 9.54 19.10 -12.00
C ALA A 154 10.69 19.79 -11.26
N ASN A 155 10.38 20.68 -10.31
CA ASN A 155 11.37 21.49 -9.61
C ASN A 155 12.26 20.68 -8.65
N ASP A 156 11.68 19.71 -7.96
CA ASP A 156 12.35 19.02 -6.85
C ASP A 156 12.86 17.64 -7.27
N CYS A 157 12.16 16.97 -8.18
CA CYS A 157 12.41 15.56 -8.50
C CYS A 157 12.71 15.30 -9.98
N ASN A 158 12.69 16.33 -10.84
CA ASN A 158 12.82 16.19 -12.29
C ASN A 158 11.83 15.18 -12.88
N VAL A 159 10.59 15.19 -12.40
CA VAL A 159 9.48 14.36 -12.87
C VAL A 159 8.43 15.27 -13.50
N THR A 160 7.97 14.96 -14.70
CA THR A 160 6.87 15.72 -15.32
C THR A 160 5.53 15.39 -14.67
N PHE A 161 4.58 16.32 -14.71
CA PHE A 161 3.24 16.04 -14.21
C PHE A 161 2.56 14.91 -15.00
N TYR A 162 2.90 14.77 -16.29
CA TYR A 162 2.55 13.62 -17.12
C TYR A 162 3.02 12.28 -16.55
N GLU A 163 4.29 12.17 -16.16
CA GLU A 163 4.84 10.95 -15.57
C GLU A 163 4.23 10.63 -14.21
N ALA A 164 3.98 11.66 -13.38
CA ALA A 164 3.29 11.49 -12.12
C ALA A 164 1.87 10.92 -12.33
N GLN A 165 1.13 11.41 -13.34
CA GLN A 165 -0.18 10.86 -13.70
C GLN A 165 -0.12 9.41 -14.18
N LYS A 166 0.89 9.05 -15.01
CA LYS A 166 1.10 7.66 -15.45
C LYS A 166 1.40 6.72 -14.27
N ARG A 167 2.22 7.16 -13.31
CA ARG A 167 2.50 6.40 -12.07
C ARG A 167 1.22 6.17 -11.26
N LEU A 168 0.41 7.21 -11.08
CA LEU A 168 -0.87 7.09 -10.39
C LEU A 168 -1.84 6.14 -11.14
N TRP A 169 -1.85 6.19 -12.47
CA TRP A 169 -2.63 5.25 -13.28
C TRP A 169 -2.20 3.80 -13.05
N LYS A 170 -0.89 3.52 -13.04
CA LYS A 170 -0.37 2.19 -12.69
C LYS A 170 -0.73 1.78 -11.27
N GLN A 171 -0.66 2.70 -10.31
CA GLN A 171 -1.07 2.42 -8.94
C GLN A 171 -2.54 1.97 -8.87
N PHE A 172 -3.43 2.59 -9.63
CA PHE A 172 -4.82 2.15 -9.74
C PHE A 172 -4.97 0.79 -10.41
N GLN A 173 -4.11 0.45 -11.39
CA GLN A 173 -4.07 -0.92 -11.93
C GLN A 173 -3.59 -1.93 -10.89
N ILE A 174 -2.51 -1.65 -10.14
CA ILE A 174 -2.00 -2.52 -9.06
C ILE A 174 -3.07 -2.78 -8.00
N ARG A 175 -3.83 -1.74 -7.62
CA ARG A 175 -4.90 -1.83 -6.61
C ARG A 175 -6.17 -2.50 -7.12
N GLY A 176 -6.22 -2.87 -8.40
CA GLY A 176 -7.40 -3.48 -9.01
C GLY A 176 -8.58 -2.52 -9.19
N VAL A 177 -8.30 -1.20 -9.26
CA VAL A 177 -9.29 -0.18 -9.64
C VAL A 177 -9.48 -0.20 -11.16
N LEU A 178 -8.38 -0.33 -11.90
CA LEU A 178 -8.35 -0.38 -13.37
C LEU A 178 -7.86 -1.75 -13.84
N THR A 179 -8.35 -2.22 -14.99
CA THR A 179 -7.83 -3.46 -15.59
C THR A 179 -6.46 -3.22 -16.23
N LYS A 180 -5.72 -4.30 -16.52
CA LYS A 180 -4.41 -4.19 -17.17
C LYS A 180 -4.48 -3.57 -18.57
N GLU A 181 -5.60 -3.79 -19.26
CA GLU A 181 -5.83 -3.32 -20.63
C GLU A 181 -6.20 -1.83 -20.71
N SER A 182 -6.62 -1.22 -19.59
CA SER A 182 -6.93 0.21 -19.56
C SER A 182 -5.63 1.03 -19.70
N LYS A 183 -5.38 1.54 -20.91
CA LYS A 183 -4.22 2.40 -21.21
C LYS A 183 -4.42 3.81 -20.65
N PHE A 184 -3.33 4.46 -20.28
CA PHE A 184 -3.37 5.88 -19.89
C PHE A 184 -3.83 6.71 -21.10
N PRO A 185 -4.96 7.44 -21.00
CA PRO A 185 -5.64 7.96 -22.20
C PRO A 185 -5.22 9.38 -22.58
N LEU A 186 -4.17 9.92 -21.97
CA LEU A 186 -3.77 11.31 -22.13
C LEU A 186 -2.42 11.43 -22.81
N THR A 187 -2.29 12.47 -23.62
CA THR A 187 -1.02 12.97 -24.14
C THR A 187 -0.33 13.85 -23.08
N THR A 188 0.94 14.19 -23.32
CA THR A 188 1.70 15.11 -22.47
C THR A 188 1.05 16.50 -22.42
N GLU A 189 0.58 17.02 -23.56
CA GLU A 189 -0.05 18.35 -23.67
C GLU A 189 -1.38 18.44 -22.90
N GLU A 190 -2.24 17.44 -23.03
CA GLU A 190 -3.50 17.38 -22.28
C GLU A 190 -3.25 17.29 -20.77
N SER A 191 -2.21 16.55 -20.38
CA SER A 191 -1.86 16.31 -18.98
C SER A 191 -1.49 17.59 -18.24
N GLU A 192 -0.91 18.57 -18.91
CA GLU A 192 -0.51 19.86 -18.33
C GLU A 192 -1.65 20.89 -18.21
N SER A 193 -2.82 20.64 -18.80
CA SER A 193 -3.96 21.58 -18.69
C SER A 193 -5.14 21.03 -17.89
N LEU A 194 -5.05 19.76 -17.45
CA LEU A 194 -6.15 19.06 -16.83
C LEU A 194 -6.47 19.52 -15.41
N THR A 195 -7.78 19.59 -15.13
CA THR A 195 -8.29 19.79 -13.78
C THR A 195 -8.42 18.45 -13.05
N LYS A 196 -8.29 18.50 -11.71
CA LYS A 196 -8.52 17.34 -10.83
C LYS A 196 -9.84 16.63 -11.12
N LYS A 197 -10.93 17.40 -11.28
CA LYS A 197 -12.27 16.86 -11.57
C LYS A 197 -12.30 16.09 -12.89
N LYS A 198 -11.65 16.61 -13.93
CA LYS A 198 -11.60 15.94 -15.23
C LYS A 198 -10.80 14.64 -15.16
N LEU A 199 -9.65 14.64 -14.48
CA LEU A 199 -8.82 13.44 -14.33
C LEU A 199 -9.52 12.35 -13.51
N ILE A 200 -10.24 12.73 -12.45
CA ILE A 200 -11.11 11.83 -11.69
C ILE A 200 -12.17 11.20 -12.60
N SER A 201 -12.84 11.99 -13.44
CA SER A 201 -13.86 11.46 -14.36
C SER A 201 -13.30 10.47 -15.38
N ILE A 202 -12.05 10.67 -15.82
CA ILE A 202 -11.35 9.75 -16.72
C ILE A 202 -11.13 8.40 -16.04
N VAL A 203 -10.71 8.38 -14.77
CA VAL A 203 -10.55 7.13 -14.01
C VAL A 203 -11.89 6.41 -13.85
N TYR A 204 -12.95 7.11 -13.46
CA TYR A 204 -14.28 6.49 -13.33
C TYR A 204 -14.77 5.87 -14.64
N ASN A 205 -14.56 6.55 -15.78
CA ASN A 205 -14.91 6.01 -17.09
C ASN A 205 -14.08 4.75 -17.42
N ALA A 206 -12.79 4.76 -17.07
CA ALA A 206 -11.88 3.65 -17.35
C ALA A 206 -12.08 2.42 -16.45
N MET A 207 -12.61 2.60 -15.24
CA MET A 207 -13.02 1.50 -14.36
C MET A 207 -14.06 0.60 -15.04
N GLY A 208 -14.95 1.20 -15.85
CA GLY A 208 -15.94 0.50 -16.65
C GLY A 208 -16.95 -0.33 -15.85
N ASN A 209 -17.46 -1.38 -16.47
CA ASN A 209 -18.56 -2.20 -15.94
C ASN A 209 -18.13 -3.21 -14.86
N ALA A 210 -19.09 -3.95 -14.30
CA ALA A 210 -18.85 -4.93 -13.25
C ALA A 210 -17.87 -6.06 -13.66
N GLU A 211 -17.90 -6.46 -14.94
CA GLU A 211 -17.00 -7.46 -15.49
C GLU A 211 -15.53 -6.99 -15.45
N LYS A 212 -15.26 -5.77 -15.94
CA LYS A 212 -13.92 -5.16 -15.86
C LYS A 212 -13.46 -5.06 -14.41
N ARG A 213 -14.33 -4.61 -13.49
CA ARG A 213 -14.01 -4.55 -12.06
C ARG A 213 -13.68 -5.92 -11.48
N SER A 214 -14.40 -6.98 -11.87
CA SER A 214 -14.11 -8.34 -11.45
C SER A 214 -12.72 -8.80 -11.93
N LYS A 215 -12.38 -8.53 -13.19
CA LYS A 215 -11.06 -8.83 -13.76
C LYS A 215 -9.94 -8.08 -13.03
N ALA A 216 -10.12 -6.80 -12.76
CA ALA A 216 -9.12 -5.95 -12.09
C ALA A 216 -8.78 -6.43 -10.67
N ARG A 217 -9.70 -7.12 -9.97
CA ARG A 217 -9.43 -7.66 -8.62
C ARG A 217 -8.26 -8.63 -8.56
N LYS A 218 -7.92 -9.30 -9.67
CA LYS A 218 -6.77 -10.22 -9.75
C LYS A 218 -5.42 -9.49 -9.75
N ASN A 219 -5.40 -8.22 -10.14
CA ASN A 219 -4.18 -7.44 -10.31
C ASN A 219 -3.35 -7.36 -9.04
N LYS A 220 -3.98 -7.24 -7.87
CA LYS A 220 -3.26 -7.17 -6.59
C LYS A 220 -2.44 -8.44 -6.33
N ALA A 221 -3.00 -9.61 -6.63
CA ALA A 221 -2.33 -10.89 -6.45
C ALA A 221 -1.22 -11.10 -7.50
N GLU A 222 -1.44 -10.68 -8.75
CA GLU A 222 -0.40 -10.73 -9.78
C GLU A 222 0.76 -9.77 -9.48
N ALA A 223 0.47 -8.53 -9.09
CA ALA A 223 1.46 -7.54 -8.69
C ALA A 223 2.27 -8.00 -7.47
N PHE A 224 1.62 -8.72 -6.53
CA PHE A 224 2.31 -9.33 -5.40
C PHE A 224 3.33 -10.37 -5.83
N LYS A 225 2.94 -11.30 -6.71
CA LYS A 225 3.86 -12.30 -7.26
C LYS A 225 5.00 -11.64 -8.05
N GLU A 226 4.68 -10.67 -8.89
CA GLU A 226 5.67 -9.92 -9.67
C GLU A 226 6.70 -9.25 -8.74
N ALA A 227 6.24 -8.46 -7.77
CA ALA A 227 7.10 -7.74 -6.83
C ALA A 227 8.02 -8.68 -6.06
N TYR A 228 7.45 -9.71 -5.41
CA TYR A 228 8.23 -10.60 -4.56
C TYR A 228 9.12 -11.59 -5.33
N SER A 229 8.84 -11.84 -6.62
CA SER A 229 9.74 -12.62 -7.47
C SER A 229 11.14 -11.99 -7.60
N THR A 230 11.26 -10.68 -7.37
CA THR A 230 12.52 -9.92 -7.46
C THR A 230 13.37 -9.98 -6.18
N ILE A 231 12.80 -10.42 -5.06
CA ILE A 231 13.46 -10.38 -3.74
C ILE A 231 14.34 -11.61 -3.55
N ASP A 232 15.60 -11.39 -3.17
CA ASP A 232 16.56 -12.48 -2.97
C ASP A 232 16.16 -13.36 -1.77
N ARG A 233 16.60 -14.62 -1.77
CA ARG A 233 16.22 -15.57 -0.72
C ARG A 233 16.66 -15.09 0.67
N GLU A 234 17.86 -14.52 0.76
CA GLU A 234 18.40 -13.96 1.99
C GLU A 234 17.51 -12.86 2.57
N ASP A 235 17.07 -11.91 1.73
CA ASP A 235 16.20 -10.81 2.16
C ASP A 235 14.81 -11.31 2.55
N LEU A 236 14.27 -12.34 1.87
CA LEU A 236 13.04 -12.99 2.31
C LEU A 236 13.19 -13.66 3.68
N ASP A 237 14.30 -14.35 3.93
CA ASP A 237 14.55 -14.98 5.23
C ASP A 237 14.71 -13.92 6.33
N LYS A 238 15.30 -12.75 6.02
CA LYS A 238 15.36 -11.60 6.94
C LYS A 238 13.97 -11.01 7.21
N LEU A 239 13.14 -10.82 6.17
CA LEU A 239 11.75 -10.36 6.34
C LEU A 239 10.93 -11.33 7.18
N SER A 240 11.07 -12.64 6.96
CA SER A 240 10.40 -13.68 7.74
C SER A 240 10.73 -13.57 9.23
N LYS A 241 12.01 -13.32 9.57
CA LYS A 241 12.44 -13.09 10.96
C LYS A 241 11.86 -11.78 11.52
N MET A 242 11.94 -10.69 10.75
CA MET A 242 11.40 -9.38 11.16
C MET A 242 9.89 -9.44 11.44
N PHE A 243 9.12 -10.19 10.65
CA PHE A 243 7.68 -10.35 10.81
C PHE A 243 7.26 -11.50 11.73
N GLN A 244 8.20 -12.28 12.28
CA GLN A 244 7.90 -13.42 13.14
C GLN A 244 6.92 -13.10 14.28
N PRO A 245 7.05 -11.98 15.02
CA PRO A 245 6.11 -11.70 16.09
C PRO A 245 4.69 -11.42 15.58
N ASP A 246 4.53 -10.78 14.41
CA ASP A 246 3.21 -10.57 13.79
C ASP A 246 2.56 -11.91 13.42
N CYS A 247 3.34 -12.84 12.86
CA CYS A 247 2.85 -14.16 12.47
C CYS A 247 2.38 -14.98 13.68
N GLU A 248 3.19 -14.99 14.74
CA GLU A 248 2.89 -15.73 15.97
C GLU A 248 1.68 -15.15 16.72
N LEU A 249 1.59 -13.81 16.81
CA LEU A 249 0.50 -13.14 17.52
C LEU A 249 -0.83 -13.20 16.77
N TYR A 250 -0.80 -13.13 15.44
CA TYR A 250 -2.00 -12.94 14.62
C TYR A 250 -2.34 -14.13 13.72
N GLY A 251 -1.57 -15.22 13.78
CA GLY A 251 -1.84 -16.45 13.05
C GLY A 251 -1.57 -16.36 11.53
N TYR A 252 -0.65 -15.49 11.11
CA TYR A 252 -0.21 -15.42 9.72
C TYR A 252 0.88 -16.45 9.41
N ASP A 253 0.94 -16.90 8.16
CA ASP A 253 2.05 -17.73 7.69
C ASP A 253 3.29 -16.85 7.49
N CYS A 254 4.36 -17.14 8.23
CA CYS A 254 5.60 -16.40 8.16
C CYS A 254 6.53 -16.82 7.02
N LYS A 255 6.26 -17.98 6.42
CA LYS A 255 6.99 -18.52 5.26
C LYS A 255 6.00 -19.04 4.22
N PRO A 256 5.14 -18.17 3.67
CA PRO A 256 4.11 -18.58 2.72
C PRO A 256 4.74 -19.25 1.51
N GLU A 257 4.21 -20.43 1.14
CA GLU A 257 4.74 -21.28 0.08
C GLU A 257 4.95 -20.50 -1.24
N GLN A 258 4.01 -19.62 -1.58
CA GLN A 258 4.09 -18.76 -2.78
C GLN A 258 5.31 -17.84 -2.83
N LEU A 259 5.93 -17.53 -1.68
CA LEU A 259 7.15 -16.71 -1.59
C LEU A 259 8.41 -17.56 -1.35
N PHE A 260 8.29 -18.67 -0.62
CA PHE A 260 9.41 -19.47 -0.14
C PHE A 260 9.63 -20.79 -0.90
N ASN A 261 8.90 -21.05 -1.99
CA ASN A 261 9.21 -22.17 -2.90
C ASN A 261 10.62 -22.03 -3.52
N THR A 262 11.25 -23.15 -3.83
CA THR A 262 12.59 -23.24 -4.43
C THR A 262 12.61 -22.95 -5.93
N GLU A 263 11.50 -23.19 -6.64
CA GLU A 263 11.36 -22.99 -8.10
C GLU A 263 10.94 -21.56 -8.50
N ARG A 264 11.48 -20.52 -7.85
CA ARG A 264 11.09 -19.13 -8.17
C ARG A 264 11.79 -18.62 -9.42
N THR A 265 11.00 -18.27 -10.42
CA THR A 265 11.45 -17.49 -11.59
C THR A 265 11.16 -16.01 -11.36
N VAL A 266 12.14 -15.15 -11.62
CA VAL A 266 11.92 -13.68 -11.63
C VAL A 266 10.93 -13.36 -12.75
N ILE A 267 9.83 -12.70 -12.39
CA ILE A 267 8.80 -12.28 -13.34
C ILE A 267 9.21 -10.93 -13.92
N GLU A 268 9.14 -10.78 -15.24
CA GLU A 268 9.39 -9.49 -15.87
C GLU A 268 8.39 -8.45 -15.38
N PRO A 269 8.84 -7.27 -14.90
CA PRO A 269 7.91 -6.28 -14.36
C PRO A 269 6.95 -5.72 -15.41
N TRP A 270 5.65 -5.73 -15.11
CA TRP A 270 4.58 -5.05 -15.85
C TRP A 270 3.83 -4.07 -14.95
N PHE A 271 3.58 -4.43 -13.70
CA PHE A 271 2.87 -3.59 -12.74
C PHE A 271 3.72 -2.39 -12.29
N PHE A 272 5.03 -2.59 -12.18
CA PHE A 272 5.96 -1.57 -11.68
C PHE A 272 6.72 -0.82 -12.79
N LYS A 273 6.23 -0.90 -14.04
CA LYS A 273 6.65 -0.06 -15.18
C LYS A 273 5.53 0.92 -15.51
N TYR A 274 5.77 2.22 -15.40
CA TYR A 274 4.75 3.27 -15.65
C TYR A 274 4.92 3.98 -17.00
N ASP A 275 5.98 3.66 -17.72
CA ASP A 275 6.30 4.17 -19.05
C ASP A 275 5.62 3.37 -20.18
N THR A 276 5.10 2.18 -19.89
CA THR A 276 4.41 1.25 -20.82
C THR A 276 2.90 1.43 -20.90
#